data_AF-A0A8S3GC80-F1
#
_entry.id   AF-A0A8S3GC80-F1
#
_cell.length_a   1.000
_cell.length_b   1.000
_cell.length_c   1.000
_cell.angle_alpha   90.00
_cell.angle_beta   90.00
_cell.angle_gamma   90.00
#
_symmetry.space_group_name_H-M   'P 1'
#
loop_
_entity.id
_entity.type
_entity.pdbx_description
1 polymer ?
#
loop_
_entity_poly.entity_id
_entity_poly.type
_entity_poly.pdbx_seq_one_letter_code
_entity_poly.pdbx_strand_id
1 'polypeptide(L)'
;MASTLTSFRAMFYLLWPSETYFERVEDVPDYVVKAVEMFFVLQLIEFFIILYQRKPVPRLNDTFGSVAAGVISRIPKLFFQSIELT
;
A
#
# COMPACT_ATOMS: atom_id res chain seq x y z
N MET A 1 7.93 -13.16 6.68
CA MET A 1 7.29 -12.74 5.43
C MET A 1 5.78 -12.82 5.66
N ALA A 2 5.05 -11.70 5.67
CA ALA A 2 3.60 -11.77 5.72
C ALA A 2 3.12 -12.48 4.44
N SER A 3 2.25 -13.47 4.57
CA SER A 3 1.73 -14.17 3.39
C SER A 3 0.99 -13.18 2.49
N THR A 4 0.97 -13.41 1.18
CA THR A 4 0.18 -12.61 0.22
C THR A 4 -1.30 -12.54 0.63
N LEU A 5 -1.81 -13.61 1.25
CA LEU A 5 -3.15 -13.67 1.85
C LEU A 5 -3.32 -12.70 3.03
N THR A 6 -2.30 -12.57 3.89
CA THR A 6 -2.29 -11.58 4.98
C THR A 6 -2.33 -10.16 4.41
N SER A 7 -1.56 -9.86 3.37
CA SER A 7 -1.59 -8.53 2.72
C SER A 7 -2.94 -8.23 2.07
N PHE A 8 -3.57 -9.21 1.44
CA PHE A 8 -4.94 -9.08 0.93
C PHE A 8 -5.96 -8.83 2.05
N ARG A 9 -5.93 -9.63 3.13
CA ARG A 9 -6.79 -9.46 4.30
C ARG A 9 -6.59 -8.09 4.97
N ALA A 10 -5.35 -7.60 5.02
CA ALA A 10 -5.00 -6.30 5.59
C ALA A 10 -5.75 -5.15 4.91
N MET A 11 -5.96 -5.20 3.59
CA MET A 11 -6.69 -4.18 2.84
C MET A 11 -8.15 -4.02 3.31
N PHE A 12 -8.73 -5.08 3.87
CA PHE A 12 -10.11 -5.12 4.34
C PHE A 12 -10.22 -5.10 5.87
N TYR A 13 -9.12 -4.77 6.59
CA TYR A 13 -9.06 -4.82 8.05
C TYR A 13 -9.39 -6.20 8.65
N LEU A 14 -9.19 -7.28 7.88
CA LEU A 14 -9.48 -8.65 8.29
C LEU A 14 -8.27 -9.30 8.97
N LEU A 15 -7.65 -8.62 9.92
CA LEU A 15 -6.49 -9.11 10.66
C LEU A 15 -6.79 -9.23 12.15
N TRP A 16 -6.25 -10.27 12.78
CA TRP A 16 -6.29 -10.40 14.22
C TRP A 16 -5.22 -9.52 14.87
N PRO A 17 -5.45 -8.98 16.09
CA PRO A 17 -4.43 -8.21 16.80
C PRO A 17 -3.12 -8.98 17.00
N SER A 18 -3.20 -10.31 17.17
CA SER A 18 -2.04 -11.20 17.27
C SER A 18 -1.18 -11.26 16.00
N GLU A 19 -1.74 -10.89 14.83
CA GLU A 19 -1.03 -10.87 13.55
C GLU A 19 -0.32 -9.54 13.27
N THR A 20 -0.65 -8.47 14.01
CA THR A 20 -0.13 -7.10 13.82
C THR A 20 0.53 -6.53 15.07
N TYR A 21 0.68 -7.34 16.12
CA TYR A 21 1.37 -6.97 17.34
C TYR A 21 2.87 -7.19 17.20
N PHE A 22 3.66 -6.20 17.61
CA PHE A 22 5.12 -6.24 17.63
C PHE A 22 5.59 -5.76 18.99
N GLU A 23 6.51 -6.49 19.62
CA GLU A 23 7.05 -6.14 20.93
C GLU A 23 8.01 -4.95 20.86
N ARG A 24 8.77 -4.85 19.76
CA ARG A 24 9.76 -3.79 19.54
C ARG A 24 9.48 -3.01 18.26
N VAL A 25 9.88 -1.74 18.24
CA VAL A 25 9.62 -0.83 17.11
C VAL A 25 10.39 -1.28 15.86
N GLU A 26 11.55 -1.89 16.04
CA GLU A 26 12.40 -2.38 14.94
C GLU A 26 11.77 -3.55 14.19
N ASP A 27 10.85 -4.27 14.84
CA ASP A 27 10.11 -5.38 14.23
C ASP A 27 8.91 -4.89 13.39
N VAL A 28 8.57 -3.60 13.47
CA VAL A 28 7.45 -3.00 12.71
C VAL A 28 7.87 -2.82 11.24
N PRO A 29 7.14 -3.43 10.29
CA PRO A 29 7.49 -3.32 8.88
C PRO A 29 7.21 -1.91 8.33
N ASP A 30 7.95 -1.51 7.29
CA ASP A 30 7.55 -0.34 6.48
C ASP A 30 6.26 -0.66 5.72
N TYR A 31 5.13 -0.20 6.25
CA TYR A 31 3.82 -0.41 5.68
C TYR A 31 3.65 0.20 4.29
N VAL A 32 4.41 1.24 3.94
CA VAL A 32 4.35 1.81 2.59
C VAL A 32 4.99 0.85 1.60
N VAL A 33 6.14 0.24 1.95
CA VAL A 33 6.75 -0.81 1.11
C VAL A 33 5.84 -2.01 0.98
N LYS A 34 5.22 -2.45 2.09
CA LYS A 34 4.28 -3.58 2.11
C LYS A 34 3.03 -3.32 1.26
N ALA A 35 2.54 -2.08 1.22
CA ALA A 35 1.38 -1.71 0.41
C ALA A 35 1.68 -1.68 -1.10
N VAL A 36 2.92 -1.36 -1.49
CA VAL A 36 3.33 -1.31 -2.92
C VAL A 36 3.15 -2.66 -3.61
N GLU A 37 3.38 -3.77 -2.90
CA GLU A 37 3.19 -5.12 -3.45
C GLU A 37 1.76 -5.34 -3.93
N MET A 38 0.76 -5.06 -3.08
CA MET A 38 -0.65 -5.20 -3.46
C MET A 38 -1.10 -4.14 -4.45
N PHE A 39 -0.53 -2.93 -4.40
CA PHE A 39 -0.83 -1.86 -5.37
C PHE A 39 -0.56 -2.32 -6.81
N PHE A 40 0.60 -2.92 -7.09
CA PHE A 40 0.90 -3.41 -8.44
C PHE A 40 -0.01 -4.56 -8.88
N VAL A 41 -0.38 -5.46 -7.97
CA VAL A 41 -1.35 -6.52 -8.25
C VAL A 41 -2.70 -5.93 -8.67
N LEU A 42 -3.20 -4.92 -7.95
CA LEU A 42 -4.45 -4.23 -8.29
C LEU A 42 -4.35 -3.48 -9.61
N GLN A 43 -3.21 -2.84 -9.89
CA GLN A 43 -3.00 -2.12 -11.14
C GLN A 43 -3.01 -3.06 -12.36
N LEU A 44 -2.43 -4.26 -12.22
CA LEU A 44 -2.50 -5.31 -13.24
C LEU A 44 -3.95 -5.79 -13.44
N ILE A 45 -4.69 -6.02 -12.35
CA ILE A 45 -6.10 -6.44 -12.43
C ILE A 45 -6.92 -5.36 -13.17
N GLU A 46 -6.75 -4.09 -12.82
CA GLU A 46 -7.42 -2.99 -13.51
C GLU A 46 -7.09 -2.97 -15.01
N PHE A 47 -5.82 -3.15 -15.37
CA PHE A 47 -5.39 -3.21 -16.76
C PHE A 47 -6.10 -4.33 -17.53
N PHE A 48 -6.19 -5.54 -16.96
CA PHE A 48 -6.91 -6.65 -17.58
C PHE A 48 -8.43 -6.39 -17.70
N ILE A 49 -9.04 -5.75 -16.70
CA ILE A 49 -10.46 -5.37 -16.74
C ILE A 49 -10.72 -4.35 -17.85
N ILE A 50 -9.86 -3.34 -18.01
CA ILE A 50 -9.97 -2.33 -19.06
C ILE A 50 -9.83 -2.97 -20.45
N LEU A 51 -8.88 -3.89 -20.60
CA LEU A 51 -8.68 -4.66 -21.83
C LEU A 51 -9.92 -5.50 -22.16
N TYR A 52 -10.48 -6.18 -21.17
CA TYR A 52 -11.72 -6.96 -21.32
C TYR A 52 -12.92 -6.08 -21.71
N GLN A 53 -13.03 -4.88 -21.12
CA GLN A 53 -14.09 -3.91 -21.43
C GLN A 53 -13.91 -3.17 -22.77
N ARG A 54 -12.81 -3.43 -23.50
CA ARG A 54 -12.45 -2.73 -24.76
C ARG A 54 -12.49 -1.20 -24.64
N LYS A 55 -12.14 -0.67 -23.46
CA LYS A 55 -12.07 0.77 -23.24
C LYS A 55 -10.82 1.35 -23.90
N PRO A 56 -10.90 2.57 -24.45
CA PRO A 56 -9.88 3.09 -25.37
C PRO A 56 -8.53 3.41 -24.72
N VAL A 57 -8.47 3.65 -23.39
CA VAL A 57 -7.22 3.98 -22.70
C VAL A 57 -7.24 3.46 -21.26
N PRO A 58 -6.17 2.80 -20.78
CA PRO A 58 -5.93 2.62 -19.35
C PRO A 58 -5.78 3.99 -18.66
N ARG A 59 -6.36 4.19 -17.48
CA ARG A 59 -6.26 5.45 -16.73
C ARG A 59 -4.89 5.61 -16.07
N LEU A 60 -3.86 5.76 -16.89
CA LEU A 60 -2.47 5.88 -16.44
C LEU A 60 -2.27 7.10 -15.51
N ASN A 61 -3.08 8.15 -15.70
CA ASN A 61 -3.10 9.32 -14.81
C ASN A 61 -3.36 8.94 -13.34
N ASP A 62 -4.24 7.97 -13.09
CA ASP A 62 -4.60 7.52 -11.75
C ASP A 62 -3.44 6.70 -11.14
N THR A 63 -2.77 5.87 -11.95
CA THR A 63 -1.55 5.15 -11.56
C THR A 63 -0.43 6.11 -11.16
N PHE A 64 -0.11 7.09 -12.02
CA PHE A 64 0.94 8.08 -11.74
C PHE A 64 0.59 8.96 -10.54
N GLY A 65 -0.68 9.38 -10.42
CA GLY A 65 -1.16 10.13 -9.26
C GLY A 65 -1.01 9.34 -7.96
N SER A 66 -1.31 8.05 -7.97
CA SER A 66 -1.16 7.17 -6.79
C SER A 66 0.31 7.00 -6.38
N VAL A 67 1.20 6.79 -7.35
CA VAL A 67 2.65 6.70 -7.09
C VAL A 67 3.18 8.03 -6.55
N ALA A 68 2.79 9.16 -7.15
CA ALA A 68 3.18 10.49 -6.68
C ALA A 68 2.68 10.75 -5.26
N ALA A 69 1.43 10.41 -4.95
CA ALA A 69 0.89 10.51 -3.59
C ALA A 69 1.68 9.64 -2.60
N GLY A 70 2.06 8.43 -2.99
CA GLY A 70 2.93 7.56 -2.20
C GLY A 70 4.29 8.19 -1.90
N VAL A 71 4.94 8.81 -2.89
CA VAL A 71 6.20 9.52 -2.69
C VAL A 71 6.02 10.76 -1.80
N ILE A 72 5.00 11.57 -2.09
CA ILE A 72 4.70 12.78 -1.32
C ILE A 72 4.40 12.45 0.14
N SER A 73 3.68 11.35 0.43
CA SER A 73 3.40 10.91 1.80
C SER A 73 4.65 10.57 2.62
N ARG A 74 5.79 10.33 1.98
CA ARG A 74 7.08 10.10 2.66
C ARG A 74 7.86 11.40 2.91
N ILE A 75 7.56 12.50 2.22
CA ILE A 75 8.27 13.78 2.38
C ILE A 75 8.25 14.29 3.84
N PRO A 76 7.15 14.18 4.61
CA PRO A 76 7.15 14.57 6.02
C PRO A 76 8.27 13.91 6.83
N LYS A 77 8.65 12.66 6.53
CA LYS A 77 9.74 11.95 7.22
C LYS A 77 11.11 12.62 7.05
N LEU A 78 11.29 13.47 6.05
CA LEU A 78 12.54 14.22 5.82
C LEU A 78 12.67 15.43 6.75
N PHE A 79 11.54 16.00 7.18
CA PHE A 79 11.50 17.23 7.99
C PHE A 79 11.06 16.97 9.44
N PHE A 80 10.28 15.91 9.67
CA PHE A 80 9.70 15.54 10.96
C PHE A 80 9.86 14.04 11.20
N GLN A 81 10.59 13.65 12.24
CA GLN A 81 10.81 12.23 12.59
C GLN A 81 9.63 11.63 13.37
N SER A 82 9.04 12.40 14.28
CA SER A 82 7.85 12.04 15.05
C SER A 82 7.19 13.30 15.64
N ILE A 83 5.89 13.21 15.94
CA ILE A 83 5.19 14.13 16.85
C ILE A 83 4.73 13.24 18.01
N GLU A 84 5.28 13.45 19.20
CA GLU A 84 4.80 12.79 20.41
C GLU A 84 3.48 13.44 20.85
N LEU A 85 2.41 12.65 20.95
CA LEU A 85 1.15 13.08 21.54
C LEU A 85 1.21 12.74 23.03
N THR A 86 1.58 13.72 23.86
CA THR A 86 1.48 13.65 25.33
C THR A 86 0.09 14.10 25.78
#